data_AF-A0A3S1P1L2-F1
#
_entry.id   AF-A0A3S1P1L2-F1
#
_cell.length_a   1.000
_cell.length_b   1.000
_cell.length_c   1.000
_cell.angle_alpha   90.00
_cell.angle_beta   90.00
_cell.angle_gamma   90.00
#
_symmetry.space_group_name_H-M   'P 1'
#
loop_
_entity.id
_entity.type
_entity.pdbx_description
1 polymer ?
#
loop_
_entity_poly.entity_id
_entity_poly.type
_entity_poly.pdbx_seq_one_letter_code
_entity_poly.pdbx_strand_id
1 'polypeptide(L)' 'LRDGDVISIDAVNGTIDVALSDSELAARAKTWKARTTDYQSGAIWKYAQTVGPARDGAVTHPGGAKETHCYADI' A
#
# COMPACT_ATOMS: atom_id res chain seq x y z
N LEU A 1 -13.69 -3.89 -0.58
CA LEU A 1 -14.46 -5.02 -0.02
C LEU A 1 -15.59 -4.47 0.83
N ARG A 2 -16.61 -5.28 1.09
CA ARG A 2 -17.80 -4.93 1.88
C ARG A 2 -18.04 -6.03 2.91
N ASP A 3 -18.70 -5.68 4.01
CA ASP A 3 -19.11 -6.65 5.02
C ASP A 3 -19.98 -7.74 4.36
N GLY A 4 -19.65 -8.99 4.66
CA GLY A 4 -20.30 -10.16 4.08
C GLY A 4 -19.63 -10.73 2.82
N ASP A 5 -18.65 -10.06 2.21
CA ASP A 5 -17.83 -10.68 1.16
C ASP A 5 -17.04 -11.87 1.74
N VAL A 6 -17.11 -13.05 1.11
CA VAL A 6 -16.40 -14.24 1.57
C VAL A 6 -14.93 -14.19 1.15
N ILE A 7 -14.02 -14.30 2.11
CA ILE A 7 -12.56 -14.32 1.92
C ILE A 7 -12.03 -15.72 2.20
N SER A 8 -11.20 -16.22 1.29
CA SER A 8 -10.45 -17.46 1.46
C SER A 8 -8.99 -17.13 1.72
N ILE A 9 -8.39 -17.73 2.75
CA ILE A 9 -6.97 -17.57 3.07
C ILE A 9 -6.35 -18.95 3.05
N ASP A 10 -5.38 -19.14 2.17
CA ASP A 10 -4.61 -20.38 2.08
C ASP A 10 -3.16 -20.09 2.46
N ALA A 11 -2.78 -20.50 3.67
CA ALA A 11 -1.43 -20.29 4.18
C ALA A 11 -0.39 -21.23 3.53
N VAL A 12 -0.82 -22.36 2.96
CA VAL A 12 0.08 -23.32 2.31
C VAL A 12 0.48 -22.78 0.95
N ASN A 13 -0.48 -22.29 0.18
CA ASN A 13 -0.25 -21.68 -1.13
C ASN A 13 0.13 -20.20 -1.05
N GLY A 14 -0.05 -19.56 0.11
CA GLY A 14 0.25 -18.15 0.34
C GLY A 14 -0.71 -17.19 -0.36
N THR A 15 -1.97 -17.58 -0.54
CA THR A 15 -2.98 -16.78 -1.25
C THR A 15 -4.02 -16.18 -0.30
N ILE A 16 -4.57 -15.04 -0.73
CA ILE A 16 -5.74 -14.41 -0.13
C ILE A 16 -6.68 -14.00 -1.26
N ASP A 17 -7.82 -14.68 -1.31
CA ASP A 17 -8.79 -14.58 -2.40
C ASP A 17 -10.15 -14.12 -1.87
N VAL A 18 -10.93 -13.47 -2.73
CA VAL A 18 -12.31 -13.08 -2.43
C VAL A 18 -13.25 -13.78 -3.40
N ALA A 19 -14.38 -14.30 -2.91
CA ALA A 19 -15.39 -14.97 -3.72
C ALA A 19 -16.25 -13.97 -4.51
N LEU A 20 -15.60 -13.13 -5.33
CA LEU A 20 -16.22 -12.19 -6.25
C LEU A 20 -15.62 -12.40 -7.64
N SER A 21 -16.43 -12.18 -8.67
CA SER A 21 -15.92 -12.19 -10.05
C SER A 21 -15.05 -10.95 -10.33
N ASP A 22 -14.11 -11.07 -11.27
CA ASP A 22 -13.30 -9.95 -11.74
C ASP A 22 -14.17 -8.79 -12.26
N SER A 23 -15.28 -9.11 -12.94
CA SER A 23 -16.22 -8.10 -13.42
C SER A 23 -16.85 -7.30 -12.29
N GLU A 24 -17.15 -7.95 -11.17
CA GLU A 24 -17.73 -7.29 -10.00
C GLU A 24 -16.68 -6.45 -9.25
N LEU A 25 -15.46 -6.98 -9.08
CA LEU A 25 -14.36 -6.21 -8.51
C LEU A 25 -14.07 -4.96 -9.36
N ALA A 26 -14.02 -5.10 -10.68
CA ALA A 26 -13.83 -3.97 -11.60
C ALA A 26 -14.98 -2.96 -11.52
N ALA A 27 -16.23 -3.42 -11.42
CA ALA A 27 -17.38 -2.53 -11.24
C ALA A 27 -17.32 -1.76 -9.91
N ARG A 28 -16.98 -2.45 -8.81
CA ARG A 28 -16.83 -1.83 -7.48
C ARG A 28 -15.67 -0.82 -7.46
N ALA A 29 -14.54 -1.14 -8.10
CA ALA A 29 -13.38 -0.25 -8.19
C ALA A 29 -13.68 1.10 -8.84
N LYS A 30 -14.59 1.15 -9.83
CA LYS A 30 -15.01 2.41 -10.48
C LYS A 30 -15.66 3.41 -9.53
N THR A 31 -16.26 2.94 -8.44
CA THR A 31 -16.92 3.79 -7.44
C THR A 31 -16.02 4.13 -6.25
N TRP A 32 -14.83 3.54 -6.18
CA TRP A 32 -13.90 3.77 -5.09
C TRP A 32 -13.35 5.20 -5.15
N LYS A 33 -13.23 5.82 -3.98
CA LYS A 33 -12.61 7.13 -3.80
C LYS A 33 -11.53 7.02 -2.75
N ALA A 34 -10.36 7.58 -3.03
CA ALA A 34 -9.27 7.64 -2.07
C ALA A 34 -9.74 8.40 -0.82
N ARG A 35 -9.49 7.83 0.36
CA ARG A 35 -9.71 8.51 1.64
C ARG A 35 -8.65 9.58 1.85
N THR A 36 -9.06 10.72 2.37
CA THR A 36 -8.14 11.73 2.88
C THR A 36 -7.66 11.30 4.27
N THR A 37 -6.40 11.58 4.59
CA THR A 37 -5.87 11.41 5.95
C THR A 37 -6.38 12.53 6.86
N ASP A 38 -6.58 12.27 8.16
CA ASP A 38 -6.98 13.32 9.12
C ASP A 38 -5.82 14.29 9.41
N TYR A 39 -4.59 13.92 9.04
CA TYR A 39 -3.39 14.73 9.24
C TYR A 39 -3.05 15.50 7.98
N GLN A 40 -3.34 16.81 8.00
CA GLN A 40 -3.07 17.73 6.89
C GLN A 40 -1.78 18.55 7.07
N SER A 41 -1.01 18.27 8.12
CA SER A 41 0.30 18.88 8.38
C SER A 41 1.18 17.98 9.27
N GLY A 42 2.40 18.43 9.57
CA GLY A 42 3.32 17.74 10.47
C GLY A 42 3.95 16.48 9.89
N ALA A 43 4.54 15.66 10.75
CA ALA A 43 5.31 14.48 10.35
C ALA A 43 4.46 13.41 9.64
N ILE A 44 3.24 13.17 10.12
CA ILE A 44 2.35 12.16 9.53
C ILE A 44 1.89 12.56 8.14
N TRP A 45 1.58 13.84 7.94
CA TRP A 45 1.29 14.35 6.60
C TRP A 45 2.47 14.13 5.66
N LYS A 46 3.71 14.48 6.07
CA LYS A 46 4.92 14.25 5.26
C LYS A 46 5.11 12.77 4.91
N TYR A 47 5.00 11.89 5.91
CA TYR A 47 5.14 10.45 5.73
C TYR A 47 4.13 9.90 4.72
N ALA A 48 2.86 10.31 4.80
CA ALA A 48 1.81 9.88 3.88
C ALA A 48 2.08 10.29 2.41
N GLN A 49 2.87 11.35 2.17
CA GLN A 49 3.26 11.76 0.82
C GLN A 49 4.42 10.93 0.25
N THR A 50 5.29 10.39 1.10
CA THR A 50 6.60 9.85 0.67
C THR A 50 6.75 8.34 0.85
N VAL A 51 5.92 7.72 1.69
CA VAL A 51 6.00 6.28 1.96
C VAL A 51 5.68 5.44 0.71
N GLY A 52 6.58 4.50 0.41
CA GLY A 52 6.38 3.51 -0.65
C GLY A 52 5.56 2.27 -0.22
N PRO A 53 5.35 1.31 -1.13
CA PRO A 53 4.62 0.08 -0.81
C PRO A 53 5.28 -0.75 0.29
N ALA A 54 4.47 -1.42 1.12
CA ALA A 54 4.97 -2.25 2.23
C ALA A 54 5.80 -3.46 1.75
N ARG A 55 5.44 -4.06 0.60
CA ARG A 55 6.19 -5.18 0.00
C ARG A 55 7.64 -4.81 -0.38
N ASP A 56 7.89 -3.51 -0.55
CA ASP A 56 9.21 -2.94 -0.87
C ASP A 56 9.88 -2.34 0.39
N GLY A 57 9.33 -2.61 1.59
CA GLY A 57 9.88 -2.16 2.87
C GLY A 57 9.36 -0.81 3.39
N ALA A 58 8.32 -0.23 2.78
CA ALA A 58 7.71 1.04 3.20
C ALA A 58 8.72 2.21 3.35
N VAL A 59 9.73 2.25 2.49
CA VAL A 59 10.75 3.31 2.52
C VAL A 59 10.17 4.67 2.14
N THR A 60 10.72 5.74 2.71
CA THR A 60 10.29 7.14 2.47
C THR A 60 11.32 7.93 1.67
N HIS A 61 12.25 7.24 1.02
CA HIS A 61 13.40 7.82 0.30
C HIS A 61 13.71 6.97 -0.95
N PRO A 62 14.45 7.51 -1.93
CA PRO A 62 14.82 6.78 -3.16
C PRO A 62 15.65 5.50 -2.95
N GLY A 63 16.21 5.30 -1.75
CA GLY A 63 16.95 4.10 -1.36
C GLY A 63 18.47 4.26 -1.55
N GLY A 64 19.24 3.41 -0.85
CA GLY A 64 20.71 3.46 -0.85
C GLY A 64 21.35 3.32 -2.24
N ALA A 65 20.70 2.60 -3.17
CA ALA A 65 21.18 2.48 -4.55
C ALA A 65 21.18 3.81 -5.34
N LYS A 66 20.49 4.84 -4.83
CA LYS A 66 20.46 6.19 -5.40
C LYS A 66 21.35 7.17 -4.65
N GLU A 67 22.03 6.75 -3.58
CA GLU A 67 23.00 7.58 -2.89
C GLU A 67 24.25 7.77 -3.74
N THR A 68 24.83 8.97 -3.69
CA THR A 68 26.07 9.29 -4.42
C THR A 68 27.32 9.09 -3.56
N HIS A 69 27.17 9.01 -2.24
CA HIS A 69 28.24 8.85 -1.25
C HIS A 69 27.72 8.05 -0.06
N CYS A 70 28.58 7.23 0.57
CA CYS A 70 28.26 6.63 1.86
C CYS A 70 28.43 7.70 2.96
N TYR A 71 27.47 7.81 3.88
CA TYR A 71 27.60 8.71 5.04
C TYR A 71 28.87 8.41 5.87
N ALA A 72 29.31 7.15 5.90
CA ALA A 72 30.50 6.74 6.64
C ALA A 72 31.84 7.13 5.96
N ASP A 73 31.80 7.62 4.72
CA ASP A 73 32.99 8.04 3.95
C ASP A 73 33.23 9.57 4.03
N ILE A 74 32.45 10.29 4.85
CA ILE A 74 32.60 11.73 5.15
C ILE A 74 33.27 11.90 6.52
#